data_AF-A0A2M7DY79-F1
#
_entry.id   AF-A0A2M7DY79-F1
#
_cell.length_a   1.000
_cell.length_b   1.000
_cell.length_c   1.000
_cell.angle_alpha   90.00
_cell.angle_beta   90.00
_cell.angle_gamma   90.00
#
_symmetry.space_group_name_H-M   'P 1'
#
loop_
_entity.id
_entity.type
_entity.pdbx_description
1 polymer ?
#
loop_
_entity_poly.entity_id
_entity_poly.type
_entity_poly.pdbx_seq_one_letter_code
_entity_poly.pdbx_strand_id
1 'polypeptide(L)'
;MYEVTVPGCIDIIDLFDFILAPLYIIVILFIALNYQKKKESENPLYRYFIGGLLAKIFGGIGFLLIYIYYYGSDSDTTMYYNTSVSLINLAGKNMSVFFSIIFGNNSLENYSYFNNETGYPYFYSDANSLAVARLTAPFVLIGARSFMATTVLISTLTYFGIWRLFLLFAEQNKEIVKQIAFAILFIPSVFFWG
;
A
#
# COMPACT_ATOMS: atom_id res chain seq x y z
N MET A 1 -5.39 3.23 -33.63
CA MET A 1 -5.44 2.98 -32.18
C MET A 1 -5.07 1.52 -32.02
N TYR A 2 -3.77 1.24 -31.91
CA TYR A 2 -3.26 -0.11 -31.74
C TYR A 2 -3.18 -0.36 -30.23
N GLU A 3 -3.95 -1.30 -29.73
CA GLU A 3 -3.70 -1.89 -28.42
C GLU A 3 -2.33 -2.57 -28.50
N VAL A 4 -1.33 -1.91 -27.92
CA VAL A 4 -0.07 -2.57 -27.58
C VAL A 4 -0.40 -3.41 -26.35
N THR A 5 -0.93 -4.61 -26.57
CA THR A 5 -0.96 -5.63 -25.52
C THR A 5 0.49 -6.00 -25.23
N VAL A 6 1.02 -5.44 -24.14
CA VAL A 6 2.34 -5.80 -23.62
C VAL A 6 2.30 -7.30 -23.27
N PRO A 7 3.10 -8.16 -23.93
CA PRO A 7 3.09 -9.59 -23.64
C PRO A 7 3.54 -9.79 -22.19
N GLY A 8 2.70 -10.40 -21.36
CA GLY A 8 2.99 -10.66 -19.94
C GLY A 8 2.28 -9.76 -18.94
N CYS A 9 1.19 -9.08 -19.32
CA CYS A 9 0.26 -8.50 -18.35
C CYS A 9 -0.31 -9.65 -17.49
N ILE A 10 0.30 -9.89 -16.34
CA ILE A 10 -0.33 -10.60 -15.23
C ILE A 10 -1.64 -9.85 -15.00
N ASP A 11 -2.78 -10.56 -14.93
CA ASP A 11 -4.01 -9.96 -14.46
C ASP A 11 -3.71 -9.25 -13.13
N ILE A 12 -3.63 -7.93 -13.16
CA ILE A 12 -3.08 -7.10 -12.07
C ILE A 12 -3.91 -7.26 -10.80
N ILE A 13 -5.19 -7.58 -10.97
CA ILE A 13 -6.09 -8.08 -9.95
C ILE A 13 -6.52 -9.48 -10.39
N ASP A 14 -6.37 -10.45 -9.50
CA ASP A 14 -6.87 -11.81 -9.70
C ASP A 14 -7.92 -12.21 -8.64
N LEU A 15 -8.38 -13.46 -8.68
CA LEU A 15 -9.33 -13.97 -7.68
C LEU A 15 -8.72 -14.03 -6.26
N PHE A 16 -7.39 -14.20 -6.15
CA PHE A 16 -6.71 -14.22 -4.85
C PHE A 16 -6.77 -12.85 -4.18
N ASP A 17 -6.74 -11.74 -4.92
CA ASP A 17 -6.93 -10.40 -4.36
C ASP A 17 -8.25 -10.27 -3.58
N PHE A 18 -9.34 -10.78 -4.16
CA PHE A 18 -10.67 -10.72 -3.53
C PHE A 18 -10.82 -11.67 -2.33
N ILE A 19 -9.90 -12.61 -2.12
CA ILE A 19 -9.88 -13.50 -0.96
C ILE A 19 -8.92 -12.95 0.11
N LEU A 20 -7.72 -12.55 -0.30
CA LEU A 20 -6.67 -12.08 0.60
C LEU A 20 -7.02 -10.73 1.19
N ALA A 21 -7.51 -9.77 0.42
CA ALA A 21 -7.80 -8.44 0.97
C ALA A 21 -8.83 -8.49 2.12
N PRO A 22 -10.00 -9.17 2.00
CA PRO A 22 -10.90 -9.35 3.14
C PRO A 22 -10.27 -10.06 4.33
N LEU A 23 -9.46 -11.10 4.11
CA LEU A 23 -8.76 -11.80 5.18
C LEU A 23 -7.82 -10.86 5.95
N TYR A 24 -7.04 -10.05 5.24
CA TYR A 24 -6.14 -9.06 5.85
C TYR A 24 -6.93 -8.00 6.61
N ILE A 25 -8.04 -7.50 6.05
CA ILE A 25 -8.92 -6.56 6.73
C ILE A 25 -9.46 -7.16 8.04
N ILE A 26 -9.88 -8.43 8.05
CA ILE A 26 -10.36 -9.10 9.28
C ILE A 26 -9.25 -9.14 10.34
N VAL A 27 -8.05 -9.56 9.97
CA VAL A 27 -6.90 -9.63 10.89
C VAL A 27 -6.54 -8.24 11.43
N ILE A 28 -6.47 -7.25 10.54
CA ILE A 28 -6.16 -5.86 10.90
C ILE A 28 -7.24 -5.30 11.83
N LEU A 29 -8.53 -5.51 11.53
CA LEU A 29 -9.63 -5.06 12.39
C LEU A 29 -9.61 -5.75 13.75
N PHE A 30 -9.31 -7.04 13.81
CA PHE A 30 -9.14 -7.73 15.09
C PHE A 30 -8.06 -7.06 15.94
N ILE A 31 -6.88 -6.79 15.36
CA ILE A 31 -5.78 -6.13 16.06
C ILE A 31 -6.17 -4.69 16.46
N ALA A 32 -6.76 -3.94 15.52
CA ALA A 32 -7.14 -2.54 15.69
C ALA A 32 -8.24 -2.36 16.75
N LEU A 33 -9.22 -3.27 16.81
CA LEU A 33 -10.30 -3.24 17.81
C LEU A 33 -9.76 -3.49 19.22
N ASN A 34 -8.85 -4.47 19.36
CA ASN A 34 -8.17 -4.73 20.62
C ASN A 34 -7.31 -3.53 21.06
N TYR A 35 -6.61 -2.91 20.11
CA TYR A 35 -5.84 -1.70 20.34
C TYR A 35 -6.72 -0.51 20.78
N GLN A 36 -7.82 -0.25 20.07
CA GLN A 36 -8.79 0.80 20.42
C GLN A 36 -9.34 0.56 21.82
N LYS A 37 -9.85 -0.65 22.10
CA LYS A 37 -10.47 -0.98 23.40
C LYS A 37 -9.51 -0.74 24.56
N LYS A 38 -8.23 -1.09 24.40
CA LYS A 38 -7.20 -0.86 25.42
C LYS A 38 -6.94 0.63 25.66
N LYS A 39 -7.02 1.46 24.62
CA LYS A 39 -6.67 2.88 24.68
C LYS A 39 -7.84 3.81 24.97
N GLU A 40 -9.06 3.38 24.69
CA GLU A 40 -10.27 4.16 24.88
C GLU A 40 -10.56 4.48 26.35
N SER A 41 -10.16 3.61 27.29
CA SER A 41 -10.24 3.89 28.73
C SER A 41 -9.30 5.01 29.18
N GLU A 42 -8.18 5.21 28.49
CA GLU A 42 -7.19 6.26 28.80
C GLU A 42 -7.50 7.56 28.05
N ASN A 43 -7.99 7.45 26.81
CA ASN A 43 -8.25 8.59 25.94
C ASN A 43 -9.54 8.35 25.11
N PRO A 44 -10.63 9.09 25.38
CA PRO A 44 -11.92 8.90 24.70
C PRO A 44 -11.88 9.27 23.21
N LEU A 45 -10.81 9.91 22.72
CA LEU A 45 -10.61 10.17 21.30
C LEU A 45 -10.50 8.88 20.48
N TYR A 46 -10.05 7.77 21.09
CA TYR A 46 -9.88 6.48 20.42
C TYR A 46 -11.18 5.90 19.84
N ARG A 47 -12.36 6.40 20.24
CA ARG A 47 -13.64 6.07 19.60
C ARG A 47 -13.69 6.33 18.09
N TYR A 48 -12.82 7.19 17.56
CA TYR A 48 -12.74 7.50 16.12
C TYR A 48 -11.75 6.62 15.35
N PHE A 49 -10.94 5.80 16.05
CA PHE A 49 -9.82 5.06 15.45
C PHE A 49 -10.29 4.08 14.37
N ILE A 50 -11.24 3.19 14.70
CA ILE A 50 -11.71 2.18 13.74
C ILE A 50 -12.43 2.81 12.56
N GLY A 51 -13.24 3.86 12.81
CA GLY A 51 -13.93 4.57 11.74
C GLY A 51 -12.93 5.17 10.74
N GLY A 52 -11.91 5.88 11.23
CA GLY A 52 -10.89 6.47 10.37
C GLY A 52 -10.03 5.42 9.66
N LEU A 53 -9.69 4.32 10.33
CA LEU A 53 -8.94 3.22 9.71
C LEU A 53 -9.72 2.59 8.55
N LEU A 54 -11.01 2.33 8.75
CA LEU A 54 -11.88 1.80 7.70
C LEU A 54 -12.02 2.78 6.54
N ALA A 55 -12.21 4.07 6.82
CA ALA A 55 -12.24 5.10 5.77
C ALA A 55 -10.94 5.10 4.96
N LYS A 56 -9.78 4.94 5.62
CA LYS A 56 -8.48 4.87 4.95
C LYS A 56 -8.32 3.62 4.09
N ILE A 57 -8.68 2.45 4.61
CA ILE A 57 -8.61 1.18 3.88
C ILE A 57 -9.54 1.19 2.66
N PHE A 58 -10.81 1.55 2.83
CA PHE A 58 -11.75 1.61 1.72
C PHE A 58 -11.42 2.71 0.73
N GLY A 59 -10.85 3.83 1.20
CA GLY A 59 -10.26 4.87 0.36
C GLY A 59 -9.16 4.33 -0.55
N GLY A 60 -8.19 3.62 0.03
CA GLY A 60 -7.08 3.01 -0.72
C GLY A 60 -7.55 1.95 -1.72
N ILE A 61 -8.52 1.10 -1.35
CA ILE A 61 -9.12 0.14 -2.28
C ILE A 61 -9.86 0.87 -3.41
N GLY A 62 -10.65 1.90 -3.09
CA GLY A 62 -11.34 2.71 -4.10
C GLY A 62 -10.38 3.37 -5.08
N PHE A 63 -9.26 3.92 -4.58
CA PHE A 63 -8.17 4.45 -5.38
C PHE A 63 -7.61 3.38 -6.32
N LEU A 64 -7.25 2.22 -5.80
CA LEU A 64 -6.71 1.11 -6.58
C LEU A 64 -7.67 0.70 -7.72
N LEU A 65 -8.95 0.50 -7.40
CA LEU A 65 -9.97 0.10 -8.36
C LEU A 65 -10.16 1.15 -9.47
N ILE A 66 -10.15 2.44 -9.12
CA ILE A 66 -10.22 3.52 -10.11
C ILE A 66 -8.98 3.50 -11.01
N TYR A 67 -7.78 3.35 -10.45
CA TYR A 67 -6.56 3.30 -11.25
C TYR A 67 -6.56 2.13 -12.23
N ILE A 68 -7.01 0.96 -11.79
CA ILE A 68 -7.03 -0.22 -12.66
C ILE A 68 -8.14 -0.16 -13.71
N TYR A 69 -9.37 0.16 -13.31
CA TYR A 69 -10.53 0.07 -14.23
C TYR A 69 -10.80 1.33 -15.03
N TYR A 70 -10.40 2.51 -14.55
CA TYR A 70 -10.62 3.78 -15.26
C TYR A 70 -9.36 4.26 -15.99
N TYR A 71 -8.20 4.24 -15.32
CA TYR A 71 -6.94 4.68 -15.93
C TYR A 71 -6.19 3.57 -16.66
N GLY A 72 -6.52 2.30 -16.37
CA GLY A 72 -5.93 1.14 -17.01
C GLY A 72 -4.70 0.60 -16.28
N SER A 73 -4.24 -0.56 -16.76
CA SER A 73 -3.13 -1.34 -16.21
C SER A 73 -1.75 -0.68 -16.36
N ASP A 74 -1.61 0.40 -17.14
CA ASP A 74 -0.34 1.06 -17.46
C ASP A 74 -0.16 2.40 -16.73
N SER A 75 -0.68 2.51 -15.51
CA SER A 75 -0.51 3.70 -14.66
C SER A 75 0.76 3.60 -13.81
N ASP A 76 1.25 4.74 -13.29
CA ASP A 76 2.42 4.74 -12.40
C ASP A 76 2.22 3.81 -11.19
N THR A 77 1.01 3.76 -10.64
CA THR A 77 0.66 2.90 -9.49
C THR A 77 0.89 1.42 -9.78
N THR A 78 0.45 0.93 -10.93
CA THR A 78 0.65 -0.46 -11.33
C THR A 78 2.11 -0.75 -11.65
N MET A 79 2.84 0.20 -12.24
CA MET A 79 4.27 0.07 -12.52
C MET A 79 5.12 0.02 -11.23
N TYR A 80 4.77 0.78 -10.20
CA TYR A 80 5.41 0.67 -8.88
C TYR A 80 5.20 -0.71 -8.28
N TYR A 81 3.96 -1.19 -8.29
CA TYR A 81 3.61 -2.52 -7.79
C TYR A 81 4.33 -3.64 -8.56
N ASN A 82 4.30 -3.62 -9.89
CA ASN A 82 4.97 -4.62 -10.73
C ASN A 82 6.49 -4.60 -10.57
N THR A 83 7.08 -3.41 -10.37
CA THR A 83 8.50 -3.27 -10.02
C THR A 83 8.78 -3.96 -8.67
N SER A 84 7.95 -3.74 -7.65
CA SER A 84 8.07 -4.40 -6.35
C SER A 84 7.87 -5.92 -6.43
N VAL A 85 6.91 -6.40 -7.23
CA VAL A 85 6.71 -7.84 -7.50
C VAL A 85 7.96 -8.45 -8.13
N SER A 86 8.56 -7.75 -9.11
CA SER A 86 9.81 -8.21 -9.75
C SER A 86 10.95 -8.33 -8.75
N LEU A 87 11.09 -7.37 -7.82
CA LEU A 87 12.06 -7.44 -6.73
C LEU A 87 11.81 -8.64 -5.81
N ILE A 88 10.55 -8.88 -5.42
CA ILE A 88 10.20 -10.01 -4.55
C ILE A 88 10.41 -11.36 -5.25
N ASN A 89 10.10 -11.49 -6.53
CA ASN A 89 10.40 -12.69 -7.30
C ASN A 89 11.92 -12.90 -7.40
N LEU A 90 12.69 -11.83 -7.61
CA LEU A 90 14.16 -11.89 -7.61
C LEU A 90 14.70 -12.37 -6.25
N ALA A 91 14.09 -12.00 -5.13
CA ALA A 91 14.50 -12.51 -3.81
C ALA A 91 14.43 -14.04 -3.73
N GLY A 92 13.44 -14.67 -4.38
CA GLY A 92 13.32 -16.13 -4.48
C GLY A 92 14.39 -16.78 -5.36
N LYS A 93 14.97 -16.05 -6.31
CA LYS A 93 16.01 -16.53 -7.24
C LYS A 93 17.42 -16.26 -6.72
N ASN A 94 17.68 -15.03 -6.26
CA ASN A 94 18.96 -14.61 -5.71
C ASN A 94 18.76 -13.53 -4.64
N MET A 95 18.71 -13.99 -3.39
CA MET A 95 18.51 -13.15 -2.21
C MET A 95 19.62 -12.11 -2.02
N SER A 96 20.87 -12.42 -2.40
CA SER A 96 22.00 -11.50 -2.25
C SER A 96 21.86 -10.29 -3.20
N VAL A 97 21.50 -10.54 -4.46
CA VAL A 97 21.25 -9.47 -5.45
C VAL A 97 20.02 -8.67 -5.06
N PHE A 98 18.96 -9.33 -4.57
CA PHE A 98 17.80 -8.62 -4.03
C PHE A 98 18.20 -7.61 -2.95
N PHE A 99 18.95 -8.02 -1.93
CA PHE A 99 19.40 -7.08 -0.90
C PHE A 99 20.33 -5.99 -1.44
N SER A 100 21.22 -6.33 -2.38
CA SER A 100 22.08 -5.36 -3.09
C SER A 100 21.24 -4.24 -3.72
N ILE A 101 20.16 -4.60 -4.42
CA ILE A 101 19.24 -3.63 -5.03
C ILE A 101 18.44 -2.87 -3.98
N ILE A 102 17.90 -3.53 -2.95
CA ILE A 102 17.14 -2.89 -1.86
C ILE A 102 17.97 -1.80 -1.16
N PHE A 103 19.28 -2.03 -0.99
CA PHE A 103 20.19 -1.08 -0.35
C PHE A 103 20.84 -0.06 -1.29
N GLY A 104 20.39 0.03 -2.55
CA GLY A 104 20.75 1.16 -3.42
C GLY A 104 21.50 0.81 -4.70
N ASN A 105 21.96 -0.43 -4.88
CA ASN A 105 22.78 -0.79 -6.04
C ASN A 105 21.94 -1.08 -7.29
N ASN A 106 21.89 -0.11 -8.20
CA ASN A 106 21.15 -0.17 -9.47
C ASN A 106 22.05 -0.46 -10.67
N SER A 107 23.13 -1.22 -10.48
CA SER A 107 24.03 -1.56 -11.58
C SER A 107 23.31 -2.38 -12.67
N LEU A 108 23.85 -2.31 -13.89
CA LEU A 108 23.42 -3.19 -14.99
C LEU A 108 23.70 -4.67 -14.69
N GLU A 109 24.71 -4.96 -13.87
CA GLU A 109 24.98 -6.32 -13.38
C GLU A 109 23.80 -6.82 -12.54
N ASN A 110 23.34 -6.05 -11.55
CA ASN A 110 22.17 -6.42 -10.75
C ASN A 110 20.91 -6.53 -11.61
N TYR A 111 20.76 -5.68 -12.63
CA TYR A 111 19.65 -5.75 -13.59
C TYR A 111 19.67 -7.06 -14.38
N SER A 112 20.85 -7.58 -14.73
CA SER A 112 20.98 -8.80 -15.55
C SER A 112 20.44 -10.07 -14.88
N TYR A 113 20.17 -10.04 -13.57
CA TYR A 113 19.56 -11.17 -12.86
C TYR A 113 18.04 -11.30 -13.08
N PHE A 114 17.37 -10.23 -13.54
CA PHE A 114 15.95 -10.29 -13.91
C PHE A 114 15.76 -11.08 -15.21
N ASN A 115 14.71 -11.90 -15.25
CA ASN A 115 14.34 -12.72 -16.40
C ASN A 115 12.80 -12.78 -16.52
N ASN A 116 12.32 -13.56 -17.50
CA ASN A 116 10.88 -13.76 -17.72
C ASN A 116 10.14 -14.37 -16.52
N GLU A 117 10.82 -15.08 -15.62
CA GLU A 117 10.20 -15.66 -14.42
C GLU A 117 10.07 -14.63 -13.29
N THR A 118 11.08 -13.77 -13.11
CA THR A 118 11.02 -12.70 -12.13
C THR A 118 10.12 -11.57 -12.57
N GLY A 119 10.00 -11.35 -13.88
CA GLY A 119 9.53 -10.09 -14.46
C GLY A 119 10.66 -9.06 -14.52
N TYR A 120 10.44 -8.02 -15.30
CA TYR A 120 11.38 -6.90 -15.43
C TYR A 120 10.82 -5.66 -14.71
N PRO A 121 11.63 -5.01 -13.85
CA PRO A 121 11.22 -3.77 -13.17
C PRO A 121 11.09 -2.60 -14.16
N TYR A 122 9.95 -1.90 -14.12
CA TYR A 122 9.68 -0.72 -14.96
C TYR A 122 10.59 0.46 -14.60
N PHE A 123 10.76 0.72 -13.30
CA PHE A 123 11.44 1.92 -12.80
C PHE A 123 12.92 1.72 -12.43
N TYR A 124 13.58 0.67 -12.93
CA TYR A 124 14.93 0.33 -12.47
C TYR A 124 15.98 1.42 -12.75
N SER A 125 15.85 2.12 -13.87
CA SER A 125 16.77 3.20 -14.27
C SER A 125 16.53 4.52 -13.54
N ASP A 126 15.34 4.72 -12.95
CA ASP A 126 15.04 5.93 -12.16
C ASP A 126 15.15 5.63 -10.67
N ALA A 127 16.22 6.14 -10.05
CA ALA A 127 16.52 5.85 -8.65
C ALA A 127 15.40 6.29 -7.69
N ASN A 128 14.69 7.38 -8.00
CA ASN A 128 13.60 7.89 -7.17
C ASN A 128 12.38 6.98 -7.23
N SER A 129 11.94 6.62 -8.43
CA SER A 129 10.80 5.71 -8.60
C SER A 129 11.13 4.30 -8.09
N LEU A 130 12.36 3.82 -8.27
CA LEU A 130 12.79 2.55 -7.68
C LEU A 130 12.79 2.60 -6.15
N ALA A 131 13.11 3.74 -5.52
CA ALA A 131 13.04 3.88 -4.07
C ALA A 131 11.60 3.64 -3.54
N VAL A 132 10.59 4.12 -4.25
CA VAL A 132 9.18 3.85 -3.93
C VAL A 132 8.88 2.35 -4.03
N ALA A 133 9.35 1.70 -5.10
CA ALA A 133 9.17 0.26 -5.27
C ALA A 133 9.91 -0.57 -4.21
N ARG A 134 11.09 -0.13 -3.75
CA ARG A 134 11.82 -0.78 -2.63
C ARG A 134 11.05 -0.66 -1.33
N LEU A 135 10.48 0.52 -1.03
CA LEU A 135 9.63 0.72 0.15
C LEU A 135 8.35 -0.10 0.08
N THR A 136 7.83 -0.33 -1.13
CA THR A 136 6.61 -1.12 -1.38
C THR A 136 6.85 -2.63 -1.32
N ALA A 137 8.07 -3.10 -1.66
CA ALA A 137 8.40 -4.53 -1.75
C ALA A 137 8.12 -5.35 -0.47
N PRO A 138 8.43 -4.89 0.76
CA PRO A 138 8.06 -5.60 1.98
C PRO A 138 6.55 -5.83 2.10
N PHE A 139 5.72 -4.87 1.69
CA PHE A 139 4.26 -5.01 1.72
C PHE A 139 3.76 -5.96 0.64
N VAL A 140 4.41 -5.98 -0.53
CA VAL A 140 4.13 -6.98 -1.58
C VAL A 140 4.47 -8.39 -1.10
N LEU A 141 5.59 -8.56 -0.41
CA LEU A 141 5.97 -9.85 0.18
C LEU A 141 4.95 -10.28 1.25
N ILE A 142 4.65 -9.40 2.21
CA ILE A 142 3.69 -9.69 3.29
C ILE A 142 2.29 -9.90 2.72
N GLY A 143 1.89 -9.16 1.69
CA GLY A 143 0.62 -9.30 0.97
C GLY A 143 0.59 -10.46 -0.02
N ALA A 144 1.58 -11.34 0.00
CA ALA A 144 1.68 -12.54 -0.85
C ALA A 144 1.54 -12.25 -2.36
N ARG A 145 2.01 -11.08 -2.82
CA ARG A 145 1.85 -10.58 -4.19
C ARG A 145 0.39 -10.40 -4.63
N SER A 146 -0.51 -10.13 -3.67
CA SER A 146 -1.82 -9.54 -3.94
C SER A 146 -1.71 -8.02 -3.88
N PHE A 147 -2.19 -7.35 -4.93
CA PHE A 147 -2.16 -5.90 -5.01
C PHE A 147 -3.15 -5.27 -4.02
N MET A 148 -4.36 -5.82 -3.91
CA MET A 148 -5.34 -5.34 -2.95
C MET A 148 -4.86 -5.53 -1.50
N ALA A 149 -4.31 -6.69 -1.16
CA ALA A 149 -3.77 -6.93 0.18
C ALA A 149 -2.59 -5.98 0.48
N THR A 150 -1.71 -5.74 -0.49
CA THR A 150 -0.62 -4.76 -0.39
C THR A 150 -1.17 -3.36 -0.10
N THR A 151 -2.21 -2.93 -0.83
CA THR A 151 -2.86 -1.63 -0.62
C THR A 151 -3.51 -1.53 0.76
N VAL A 152 -4.16 -2.59 1.25
CA VAL A 152 -4.72 -2.65 2.62
C VAL A 152 -3.63 -2.48 3.67
N LEU A 153 -2.50 -3.17 3.52
CA LEU A 153 -1.37 -3.09 4.45
C LEU A 153 -0.75 -1.68 4.47
N ILE A 154 -0.48 -1.10 3.30
CA ILE A 154 0.07 0.26 3.18
C ILE A 154 -0.91 1.27 3.77
N SER A 155 -2.19 1.18 3.43
CA SER A 155 -3.25 2.05 3.97
C SER A 155 -3.31 1.99 5.50
N THR A 156 -3.15 0.79 6.06
CA THR A 156 -3.12 0.59 7.52
C THR A 156 -1.88 1.22 8.16
N LEU A 157 -0.71 1.08 7.53
CA LEU A 157 0.51 1.68 8.04
C LEU A 157 0.45 3.21 7.99
N THR A 158 0.05 3.79 6.85
CA THR A 158 -0.02 5.25 6.70
C THR A 158 -1.11 5.87 7.57
N TYR A 159 -2.18 5.12 7.86
CA TYR A 159 -3.21 5.54 8.81
C TYR A 159 -2.65 5.89 10.19
N PHE A 160 -1.60 5.23 10.67
CA PHE A 160 -0.99 5.61 11.96
C PHE A 160 -0.46 7.04 11.96
N GLY A 161 0.10 7.52 10.85
CA GLY A 161 0.52 8.92 10.72
C GLY A 161 -0.67 9.88 10.81
N ILE A 162 -1.73 9.59 10.05
CA ILE A 162 -2.98 10.37 10.05
C ILE A 162 -3.63 10.37 11.45
N TRP A 163 -3.63 9.22 12.13
CA TRP A 163 -4.15 9.07 13.48
C TRP A 163 -3.41 9.94 14.49
N ARG A 164 -2.07 9.97 14.41
CA ARG A 164 -1.25 10.83 15.29
C ARG A 164 -1.50 12.31 15.02
N LEU A 165 -1.72 12.69 13.77
CA LEU A 165 -2.10 14.05 13.40
C LEU A 165 -3.48 14.42 14.00
N PHE A 166 -4.46 13.53 13.90
CA PHE A 166 -5.77 13.72 14.53
C PHE A 166 -5.66 13.93 16.05
N LEU A 167 -4.91 13.06 16.74
CA LEU A 167 -4.71 13.18 18.18
C LEU A 167 -4.09 14.52 18.56
N LEU A 168 -3.04 14.94 17.85
CA LEU A 168 -2.36 16.22 18.10
C LEU A 168 -3.33 17.40 18.10
N PHE A 169 -4.16 17.54 17.06
CA PHE A 169 -5.09 18.66 16.95
C PHE A 169 -6.28 18.54 17.90
N ALA A 170 -6.81 17.33 18.10
CA ALA A 170 -7.94 17.08 18.97
C ALA A 170 -7.61 17.29 20.45
N GLU A 171 -6.37 16.99 20.87
CA GLU A 171 -5.89 17.23 22.22
C GLU A 171 -5.71 18.72 22.51
N GLN A 172 -5.28 19.50 21.52
CA GLN A 172 -5.16 20.95 21.62
C GLN A 172 -6.51 21.68 21.60
N ASN A 173 -7.53 21.12 20.95
CA ASN A 173 -8.81 21.79 20.68
C ASN A 173 -10.02 20.92 21.05
N LYS A 174 -10.23 20.71 22.36
CA LYS A 174 -11.24 19.78 22.89
C LYS A 174 -12.69 20.12 22.54
N GLU A 175 -12.98 21.40 22.27
CA GLU A 175 -14.33 21.90 21.90
C GLU A 175 -14.79 21.45 20.51
N ILE A 176 -13.85 21.18 19.59
CA ILE A 176 -14.13 20.95 18.16
C ILE A 176 -13.62 19.60 17.64
N VAL A 177 -13.48 18.62 18.53
CA VAL A 177 -12.95 17.28 18.20
C VAL A 177 -13.68 16.61 17.04
N LYS A 178 -15.01 16.77 16.94
CA LYS A 178 -15.80 16.16 15.86
C LYS A 178 -15.41 16.74 14.50
N GLN A 179 -15.28 18.06 14.41
CA GLN A 179 -14.89 18.77 13.19
C GLN A 179 -13.48 18.37 12.77
N ILE A 180 -12.55 18.25 13.73
CA ILE A 180 -11.18 17.77 13.50
C ILE A 180 -11.19 16.32 13.00
N ALA A 181 -11.99 15.45 13.60
CA ALA A 181 -12.14 14.06 13.15
C ALA A 181 -12.62 14.01 11.69
N PHE A 182 -13.66 14.79 11.33
CA PHE A 182 -14.11 14.87 9.95
C PHE A 182 -13.02 15.38 9.02
N ALA A 183 -12.36 16.48 9.37
CA ALA A 183 -11.34 17.10 8.52
C ALA A 183 -10.13 16.19 8.25
N ILE A 184 -9.69 15.43 9.25
CA ILE A 184 -8.45 14.64 9.17
C ILE A 184 -8.73 13.18 8.80
N LEU A 185 -9.80 12.57 9.32
CA LEU A 185 -10.04 11.13 9.15
C LEU A 185 -11.04 10.80 8.04
N PHE A 186 -11.96 11.73 7.73
CA PHE A 186 -13.14 11.41 6.90
C PHE A 186 -13.32 12.33 5.70
N ILE A 187 -12.44 13.30 5.45
CA ILE A 187 -12.45 14.04 4.19
C ILE A 187 -11.97 13.09 3.07
N PRO A 188 -12.74 12.94 1.97
CA PRO A 188 -12.37 12.07 0.86
C PRO A 188 -10.95 12.27 0.35
N SER A 189 -10.52 13.53 0.20
CA SER A 189 -9.16 13.82 -0.25
C SER A 189 -8.08 13.18 0.64
N VAL A 190 -8.27 13.17 1.96
CA VAL A 190 -7.26 12.67 2.91
C VAL A 190 -7.24 11.15 2.94
N PHE A 191 -8.40 10.50 3.05
CA PHE A 191 -8.41 9.04 3.11
C PHE A 191 -8.14 8.39 1.75
N PHE A 192 -8.47 9.06 0.64
CA PHE A 192 -8.31 8.54 -0.71
C PHE A 192 -6.90 8.77 -1.27
N TRP A 193 -6.31 9.96 -1.10
CA TRP A 193 -4.98 10.31 -1.65
C TRP A 193 -3.82 10.27 -0.64
N GLY A 194 -4.12 10.47 0.65
CA GLY A 194 -3.10 10.65 1.70
C GLY A 194 -2.50 9.38 2.25
#